data_AF-A0A7K2E9Y7-F1
#
_entry.id   AF-A0A7K2E9Y7-F1
#
_cell.length_a   1.000
_cell.length_b   1.000
_cell.length_c   1.000
_cell.angle_alpha   90.00
_cell.angle_beta   90.00
_cell.angle_gamma   90.00
#
_symmetry.space_group_name_H-M   'P 1'
#
loop_
_entity.id
_entity.type
_entity.pdbx_description
1 polymer ?
#
loop_
_entity_poly.entity_id
_entity_poly.type
_entity_poly.pdbx_seq_one_letter_code
_entity_poly.pdbx_strand_id
1 'polypeptide(L)'
;MMGDTMTGQMSKAYDHPASLPIPARIRLARELRGLTQRQVVAGTGNALSAPALSQIESGRLRPSEAAVVNLASALDVPPEFFSAQWPVDSEPVTYFRDLRSTSIRERRRARAQAVLLGEFVTALEQHVRIPEVDVPERPVGSDATAAEIDDIAMLVRRAWNLGDGPIGHVVRELERHGIAVARLTLGTVKVDAFSTRTGVRPLVLLTDDKSDNYVRSRFDASHELGHLVMHEAAEPGTKQVESQAQNFAASFLLPEASALEELPSRLDATGWSRLAEMKRVWGLSMSALLYRARTLRVLSPEAYQAAMRYMSARGWRKQEPGDREMGAPEAPMLVERSMRRAEIEADVSVEDLVRTAHLPIDDMHDLLAAAVDDRPIVEL
;
A
#
# COMPACT_ATOMS: atom_id res chain seq x y z
N MET A 1 71.02 -13.94 -14.13
CA MET A 1 70.84 -15.35 -13.73
C MET A 1 69.48 -15.45 -13.06
N MET A 2 68.62 -16.32 -13.61
CA MET A 2 67.43 -16.95 -12.98
C MET A 2 66.37 -15.95 -12.46
N GLY A 3 65.25 -15.68 -13.12
CA GLY A 3 64.34 -16.60 -13.80
C GLY A 3 63.28 -17.05 -12.80
N ASP A 4 62.05 -16.52 -12.88
CA ASP A 4 60.88 -17.40 -12.93
C ASP A 4 59.61 -16.71 -13.41
N THR A 5 58.94 -17.45 -14.28
CA THR A 5 57.66 -17.28 -14.95
C THR A 5 56.48 -17.23 -13.97
N MET A 6 55.55 -16.27 -14.14
CA MET A 6 54.17 -16.47 -13.71
C MET A 6 53.21 -16.31 -14.89
N THR A 7 52.96 -17.48 -15.48
CA THR A 7 51.87 -17.81 -16.38
C THR A 7 50.53 -17.67 -15.67
N GLY A 8 49.49 -17.36 -16.43
CA GLY A 8 48.23 -16.85 -15.91
C GLY A 8 47.39 -17.79 -15.05
N GLN A 9 46.48 -17.17 -14.31
CA GLN A 9 45.21 -17.77 -13.91
C GLN A 9 44.11 -16.83 -14.37
N MET A 10 43.46 -17.24 -15.47
CA MET A 10 42.11 -16.79 -15.77
C MET A 10 41.26 -16.97 -14.52
N SER A 11 40.65 -15.86 -14.07
CA SER A 11 39.56 -15.87 -13.11
C SER A 11 38.50 -16.84 -13.62
N LYS A 12 38.44 -18.03 -13.03
CA LYS A 12 37.28 -18.91 -13.17
C LYS A 12 36.09 -18.14 -12.63
N ALA A 13 35.18 -17.76 -13.52
CA ALA A 13 33.82 -17.40 -13.15
C ALA A 13 33.32 -18.52 -12.22
N TYR A 14 33.04 -18.15 -10.97
CA TYR A 14 32.36 -19.05 -10.06
C TYR A 14 30.95 -19.24 -10.61
N ASP A 15 30.74 -20.40 -11.22
CA ASP A 15 29.45 -20.95 -11.59
C ASP A 15 28.66 -21.11 -10.28
N HIS A 16 27.81 -20.14 -9.96
CA HIS A 16 26.89 -20.26 -8.82
C HIS A 16 25.92 -21.39 -9.16
N PRO A 17 25.79 -22.45 -8.33
CA PRO A 17 24.74 -23.44 -8.55
C PRO A 17 23.41 -22.70 -8.55
N ALA A 18 22.71 -22.73 -9.68
CA ALA A 18 21.44 -22.05 -9.85
C ALA A 18 20.53 -22.37 -8.66
N SER A 19 20.17 -21.34 -7.89
CA SER A 19 19.24 -21.51 -6.78
C SER A 19 17.95 -22.15 -7.33
N LEU A 20 17.39 -23.08 -6.57
CA LEU A 20 16.22 -23.84 -7.03
C LEU A 20 15.01 -22.88 -7.17
N PRO A 21 14.20 -23.02 -8.24
CA PRO A 21 12.97 -22.25 -8.40
C PRO A 21 12.02 -22.43 -7.21
N ILE A 22 11.52 -21.31 -6.70
CA ILE A 22 10.57 -21.22 -5.60
C ILE A 22 9.14 -21.23 -6.17
N PRO A 23 8.28 -22.20 -5.80
CA PRO A 23 6.90 -22.29 -6.29
C PRO A 23 6.09 -21.00 -6.14
N ALA A 24 6.32 -20.27 -5.05
CA ALA A 24 5.63 -19.02 -4.75
C ALA A 24 6.00 -17.89 -5.74
N ARG A 25 7.24 -17.84 -6.24
CA ARG A 25 7.68 -16.88 -7.28
C ARG A 25 6.96 -17.11 -8.60
N ILE A 26 6.83 -18.38 -9.01
CA ILE A 26 6.11 -18.75 -10.24
C ILE A 26 4.64 -18.33 -10.15
N ARG A 27 4.01 -18.61 -8.99
CA ARG A 27 2.64 -18.15 -8.71
C ARG A 27 2.53 -16.63 -8.74
N LEU A 28 3.47 -15.92 -8.11
CA LEU A 28 3.53 -14.47 -8.03
C LEU A 28 3.60 -13.84 -9.43
N ALA A 29 4.50 -14.32 -10.30
CA ALA A 29 4.62 -13.84 -11.68
C ALA A 29 3.33 -14.07 -12.47
N ARG A 30 2.68 -15.24 -12.32
CA ARG A 30 1.37 -15.49 -12.94
C ARG A 30 0.31 -14.52 -12.45
N GLU A 31 0.28 -14.23 -11.15
CA GLU A 31 -0.67 -13.32 -10.53
C GLU A 31 -0.43 -11.86 -10.94
N LEU A 32 0.82 -11.45 -11.07
CA LEU A 32 1.23 -10.14 -11.59
C LEU A 32 0.70 -9.91 -13.02
N ARG A 33 0.79 -10.92 -13.88
CA ARG A 33 0.23 -10.89 -15.23
C ARG A 33 -1.29 -11.05 -15.29
N GLY A 34 -1.94 -11.40 -14.18
CA GLY A 34 -3.38 -11.68 -14.14
C GLY A 34 -3.79 -12.89 -14.97
N LEU A 35 -2.88 -13.85 -15.20
CA LEU A 35 -3.13 -15.00 -16.06
C LEU A 35 -3.67 -16.20 -15.28
N THR A 36 -4.53 -16.98 -15.94
CA THR A 36 -4.88 -18.34 -15.49
C THR A 36 -3.76 -19.32 -15.83
N GLN A 37 -3.68 -20.44 -15.12
CA GLN A 37 -2.69 -21.49 -15.43
C GLN A 37 -2.80 -21.99 -16.87
N ARG A 38 -4.01 -22.05 -17.44
CA ARG A 38 -4.23 -22.42 -18.85
C ARG A 38 -3.64 -21.40 -19.82
N GLN A 39 -3.77 -20.12 -19.52
CA GLN A 39 -3.19 -19.06 -20.36
C GLN A 39 -1.66 -19.09 -20.30
N VAL A 40 -1.06 -19.32 -19.13
CA VAL A 40 0.40 -19.49 -19.01
C VAL A 40 0.88 -20.68 -19.83
N VAL A 41 0.23 -21.83 -19.69
CA VAL A 41 0.54 -23.04 -20.48
C VAL A 41 0.46 -22.76 -21.98
N ALA A 42 -0.59 -22.09 -22.45
CA ALA A 42 -0.70 -21.71 -23.85
C ALA A 42 0.45 -20.76 -24.27
N GLY A 43 0.81 -19.79 -23.43
CA GLY A 43 1.95 -18.88 -23.65
C GLY A 43 3.31 -19.59 -23.72
N THR A 44 3.46 -20.73 -23.03
CA THR A 44 4.67 -21.58 -23.11
C THR A 44 4.72 -22.44 -24.39
N GLY A 45 3.79 -22.27 -25.33
CA GLY A 45 3.66 -23.15 -26.50
C GLY A 45 3.20 -24.57 -26.16
N ASN A 46 2.52 -24.75 -25.02
CA ASN A 46 2.14 -26.06 -24.45
C ASN A 46 3.34 -26.94 -24.07
N ALA A 47 4.49 -26.35 -23.76
CA ALA A 47 5.66 -27.08 -23.28
C ALA A 47 5.45 -27.79 -21.93
N LEU A 48 4.44 -27.39 -21.16
CA LEU A 48 3.97 -28.08 -19.96
C LEU A 48 2.44 -28.13 -19.89
N SER A 49 1.89 -29.04 -19.10
CA SER A 49 0.43 -29.15 -18.92
C SER A 49 -0.08 -28.30 -17.74
N ALA A 50 -1.37 -27.94 -17.72
CA ALA A 50 -1.96 -27.21 -16.60
C ALA A 50 -1.88 -27.97 -15.25
N PRO A 51 -2.08 -29.31 -15.21
CA PRO A 51 -1.79 -30.09 -14.01
C PRO A 51 -0.33 -30.00 -13.56
N ALA A 52 0.63 -30.03 -14.50
CA ALA A 52 2.04 -29.88 -14.17
C ALA A 52 2.33 -28.48 -13.59
N LEU A 53 1.80 -27.41 -14.18
CA LEU A 53 1.94 -26.05 -13.63
C LEU A 53 1.33 -25.94 -12.21
N SER A 54 0.17 -26.54 -11.98
CA SER A 54 -0.45 -26.58 -10.64
C SER A 54 0.41 -27.33 -9.62
N GLN A 55 1.02 -28.45 -10.01
CA GLN A 55 1.97 -29.18 -9.17
C GLN A 55 3.24 -28.37 -8.91
N ILE A 56 3.73 -27.62 -9.90
CA ILE A 56 4.87 -26.70 -9.75
C ILE A 56 4.55 -25.60 -8.74
N GLU A 57 3.44 -24.88 -8.94
CA GLU A 57 3.03 -23.78 -8.04
C GLU A 57 2.72 -24.26 -6.63
N SER A 58 2.36 -25.53 -6.44
CA SER A 58 2.15 -26.13 -5.10
C SER A 58 3.39 -26.80 -4.51
N GLY A 59 4.53 -26.76 -5.20
CA GLY A 59 5.78 -27.36 -4.76
C GLY A 59 5.83 -28.89 -4.84
N ARG A 60 4.82 -29.53 -5.44
CA ARG A 60 4.75 -30.99 -5.63
C ARG A 60 5.58 -31.49 -6.82
N LEU A 61 5.85 -30.61 -7.78
CA LEU A 61 6.67 -30.91 -8.95
C LEU A 61 7.76 -29.84 -9.08
N ARG A 62 9.01 -30.26 -9.31
CA ARG A 62 10.08 -29.33 -9.64
C ARG A 62 10.07 -29.06 -11.15
N PRO A 63 10.12 -27.80 -11.60
CA PRO A 63 10.25 -27.49 -13.02
C PRO A 63 11.64 -27.91 -13.52
N SER A 64 11.72 -28.39 -14.76
CA SER A 64 12.99 -28.55 -15.47
C SER A 64 13.56 -27.19 -15.89
N GLU A 65 14.84 -27.13 -16.24
CA GLU A 65 15.46 -25.90 -16.77
C GLU A 65 14.71 -25.37 -18.00
N ALA A 66 14.33 -26.26 -18.93
CA ALA A 66 13.52 -25.89 -20.08
C ALA A 66 12.14 -25.31 -19.66
N ALA A 67 11.50 -25.89 -18.64
CA ALA A 67 10.24 -25.36 -18.12
C ALA A 67 10.43 -23.98 -17.46
N VAL A 68 11.54 -23.75 -16.75
CA VAL A 68 11.90 -22.45 -16.17
C VAL A 68 12.01 -21.38 -17.26
N VAL A 69 12.77 -21.65 -18.33
CA VAL A 69 12.94 -20.70 -19.44
C VAL A 69 11.60 -20.41 -20.13
N ASN A 70 10.80 -21.45 -20.40
CA ASN A 70 9.49 -21.27 -21.04
C ASN A 70 8.51 -20.50 -20.16
N LEU A 71 8.52 -20.73 -18.84
CA LEU A 71 7.68 -19.99 -17.89
C LEU A 71 8.15 -18.54 -17.76
N ALA A 72 9.45 -18.29 -17.69
CA ALA A 72 10.03 -16.95 -17.61
C ALA A 72 9.63 -16.10 -18.83
N SER A 73 9.75 -16.68 -20.02
CA SER A 73 9.32 -16.03 -21.27
C SER A 73 7.80 -15.79 -21.31
N ALA A 74 6.98 -16.79 -20.95
CA ALA A 74 5.52 -16.65 -20.99
C ALA A 74 4.95 -15.71 -19.91
N LEU A 75 5.68 -15.53 -18.81
CA LEU A 75 5.33 -14.65 -17.71
C LEU A 75 6.08 -13.32 -17.77
N ASP A 76 6.93 -13.11 -18.77
CA ASP A 76 7.71 -11.89 -18.99
C ASP A 76 8.49 -11.44 -17.75
N VAL A 77 9.23 -12.38 -17.14
CA VAL A 77 10.07 -12.14 -15.96
C VAL A 77 11.46 -12.74 -16.20
N PRO A 78 12.53 -12.23 -15.56
CA PRO A 78 13.84 -12.86 -15.67
C PRO A 78 13.79 -14.27 -15.05
N PRO A 79 14.48 -15.30 -15.61
CA PRO A 79 14.51 -16.65 -15.02
C PRO A 79 14.95 -16.66 -13.55
N GLU A 80 15.88 -15.78 -13.19
CA GLU A 80 16.41 -15.59 -11.84
C GLU A 80 15.34 -15.14 -10.84
N PHE A 81 14.26 -14.49 -11.31
CA PHE A 81 13.11 -14.14 -10.47
C PHE A 81 12.54 -15.36 -9.76
N PHE A 82 12.50 -16.52 -10.43
CA PHE A 82 11.94 -17.72 -9.82
C PHE A 82 12.78 -18.25 -8.67
N SER A 83 14.07 -17.91 -8.62
CA SER A 83 14.99 -18.42 -7.61
C SER A 83 15.49 -17.31 -6.66
N ALA A 84 15.01 -16.08 -6.84
CA ALA A 84 15.25 -14.97 -5.95
C ALA A 84 14.67 -15.25 -4.56
N GLN A 85 15.42 -14.91 -3.51
CA GLN A 85 15.03 -15.18 -2.12
C GLN A 85 13.61 -14.69 -1.86
N TRP A 86 12.80 -15.57 -1.28
CA TRP A 86 11.42 -15.26 -0.93
C TRP A 86 11.39 -14.61 0.46
N PRO A 87 10.70 -13.47 0.66
CA PRO A 87 10.64 -12.84 1.98
C PRO A 87 10.08 -13.83 3.02
N VAL A 88 10.78 -13.97 4.15
CA VAL A 88 10.59 -15.10 5.10
C VAL A 88 9.20 -15.11 5.77
N ASP A 89 8.42 -14.03 5.71
CA ASP A 89 7.10 -13.93 6.38
C ASP A 89 5.90 -13.73 5.41
N SER A 90 6.04 -14.06 4.13
CA SER A 90 5.06 -13.63 3.12
C SER A 90 3.83 -14.56 2.92
N GLU A 91 3.17 -14.94 4.01
CA GLU A 91 1.70 -14.96 3.95
C GLU A 91 1.24 -13.55 4.34
N PRO A 92 1.38 -12.53 3.46
CA PRO A 92 1.04 -11.16 3.78
C PRO A 92 -0.41 -11.12 4.22
N VAL A 93 -0.62 -10.75 5.48
CA VAL A 93 -1.95 -10.33 5.90
C VAL A 93 -2.22 -9.04 5.16
N THR A 94 -3.04 -9.16 4.12
CA THR A 94 -3.36 -8.06 3.20
C THR A 94 -4.76 -7.59 3.52
N TYR A 95 -4.87 -6.35 4.00
CA TYR A 95 -6.17 -5.75 4.33
C TYR A 95 -6.71 -5.06 3.09
N PHE A 96 -7.52 -5.79 2.34
CA PHE A 96 -8.24 -5.23 1.21
C PHE A 96 -9.54 -4.60 1.71
N ARG A 97 -9.50 -3.30 2.03
CA ARG A 97 -10.63 -2.52 2.53
C ARG A 97 -11.92 -2.73 1.74
N ASP A 98 -11.88 -2.66 0.40
CA ASP A 98 -13.10 -2.69 -0.42
C ASP A 98 -13.00 -3.44 -1.75
N LEU A 99 -12.13 -4.46 -1.81
CA LEU A 99 -12.06 -5.32 -3.00
C LEU A 99 -13.17 -6.37 -3.11
N ARG A 100 -14.27 -6.23 -2.37
CA ARG A 100 -15.40 -7.16 -2.45
C ARG A 100 -16.08 -7.13 -3.83
N SER A 101 -16.06 -5.99 -4.52
CA SER A 101 -16.57 -5.85 -5.89
C SER A 101 -15.51 -6.12 -6.96
N THR A 102 -14.23 -6.02 -6.59
CA THR A 102 -13.08 -6.25 -7.46
C THR A 102 -12.86 -7.75 -7.72
N SER A 103 -12.38 -8.11 -8.90
CA SER A 103 -12.16 -9.51 -9.22
C SER A 103 -11.02 -10.11 -8.38
N ILE A 104 -11.10 -11.41 -8.08
CA ILE A 104 -10.00 -12.16 -7.43
C ILE A 104 -8.67 -11.95 -8.18
N ARG A 105 -8.74 -11.84 -9.50
CA ARG A 105 -7.58 -11.61 -10.37
C ARG A 105 -6.89 -10.28 -10.07
N GLU A 106 -7.65 -9.19 -9.97
CA GLU A 106 -7.11 -7.86 -9.65
C GLU A 106 -6.53 -7.80 -8.24
N ARG A 107 -7.18 -8.43 -7.25
CA ARG A 107 -6.63 -8.52 -5.89
C ARG A 107 -5.25 -9.20 -5.88
N ARG A 108 -5.13 -10.31 -6.61
CA ARG A 108 -3.88 -11.06 -6.74
C ARG A 108 -2.80 -10.24 -7.45
N ARG A 109 -3.17 -9.51 -8.51
CA ARG A 109 -2.24 -8.60 -9.21
C ARG A 109 -1.74 -7.48 -8.31
N ALA A 110 -2.64 -6.81 -7.58
CA ALA A 110 -2.28 -5.75 -6.64
C ALA A 110 -1.37 -6.29 -5.52
N ARG A 111 -1.68 -7.47 -4.97
CA ARG A 111 -0.78 -8.16 -4.02
C ARG A 111 0.59 -8.42 -4.62
N ALA A 112 0.66 -8.89 -5.88
CA ALA A 112 1.92 -9.14 -6.53
C ALA A 112 2.76 -7.86 -6.66
N GLN A 113 2.15 -6.76 -7.10
CA GLN A 113 2.80 -5.44 -7.15
C GLN A 113 3.28 -4.97 -5.77
N ALA A 114 2.52 -5.22 -4.70
CA ALA A 114 2.95 -4.92 -3.34
C ALA A 114 4.19 -5.71 -2.90
N VAL A 115 4.27 -7.00 -3.28
CA VAL A 115 5.46 -7.81 -3.01
C VAL A 115 6.66 -7.27 -3.78
N LEU A 116 6.50 -6.96 -5.07
CA LEU A 116 7.56 -6.36 -5.89
C LEU A 116 8.05 -5.03 -5.29
N LEU A 117 7.13 -4.15 -4.88
CA LEU A 117 7.47 -2.89 -4.22
C LEU A 117 8.25 -3.12 -2.91
N GLY A 118 7.80 -4.05 -2.07
CA GLY A 118 8.45 -4.36 -0.80
C GLY A 118 9.87 -4.90 -1.00
N GLU A 119 10.07 -5.75 -2.01
CA GLU A 119 11.40 -6.25 -2.38
C GLU A 119 12.30 -5.14 -2.91
N PHE A 120 11.76 -4.25 -3.74
CA PHE A 120 12.49 -3.08 -4.23
C PHE A 120 12.91 -2.14 -3.09
N VAL A 121 12.00 -1.87 -2.14
CA VAL A 121 12.33 -1.05 -0.97
C VAL A 121 13.37 -1.75 -0.08
N THR A 122 13.27 -3.08 0.08
CA THR A 122 14.29 -3.87 0.80
C THR A 122 15.66 -3.76 0.13
N ALA A 123 15.71 -3.77 -1.22
CA ALA A 123 16.95 -3.55 -1.96
C ALA A 123 17.48 -2.12 -1.76
N LEU A 124 16.61 -1.11 -1.81
CA LEU A 124 16.99 0.30 -1.55
C LEU A 124 17.61 0.50 -0.17
N GLU A 125 17.08 -0.15 0.87
CA GLU A 125 17.59 -0.03 2.25
C GLU A 125 19.04 -0.51 2.42
N GLN A 126 19.54 -1.33 1.51
CA GLN A 126 20.95 -1.76 1.52
C GLN A 126 21.89 -0.61 1.15
N HIS A 127 21.39 0.43 0.48
CA HIS A 127 22.17 1.55 -0.03
C HIS A 127 21.83 2.89 0.65
N VAL A 128 20.62 3.04 1.17
CA VAL A 128 20.19 4.27 1.85
C VAL A 128 19.51 3.99 3.19
N ARG A 129 19.73 4.88 4.15
CA ARG A 129 19.00 4.84 5.42
C ARG A 129 17.61 5.43 5.25
N ILE A 130 16.63 4.55 5.30
CA ILE A 130 15.20 4.89 5.34
C ILE A 130 14.78 4.94 6.83
N PRO A 131 13.83 5.80 7.25
CA PRO A 131 13.34 5.80 8.63
C PRO A 131 12.97 4.40 9.12
N GLU A 132 13.34 4.14 10.37
CA GLU A 132 13.02 2.91 11.07
C GLU A 132 11.50 2.78 11.22
N VAL A 133 11.02 1.53 11.25
CA VAL A 133 9.60 1.24 11.41
C VAL A 133 9.21 1.53 12.86
N ASP A 134 8.34 2.53 13.05
CA ASP A 134 7.80 2.95 14.35
C ASP A 134 6.27 3.00 14.30
N VAL A 135 5.68 1.82 14.08
CA VAL A 135 4.23 1.65 14.02
C VAL A 135 3.77 0.90 15.27
N PRO A 136 3.06 1.56 16.20
CA PRO A 136 2.56 0.87 17.39
C PRO A 136 1.61 -0.28 17.02
N GLU A 137 1.80 -1.43 17.66
CA GLU A 137 0.91 -2.59 17.49
C GLU A 137 0.00 -2.74 18.70
N ARG A 138 -1.31 -2.78 18.43
CA ARG A 138 -2.38 -2.94 19.40
C ARG A 138 -3.50 -3.80 18.83
N PRO A 139 -3.31 -5.13 18.74
CA PRO A 139 -4.32 -6.05 18.21
C PRO A 139 -5.64 -5.95 18.96
N VAL A 140 -6.76 -5.98 18.22
CA VAL A 140 -8.12 -5.94 18.81
C VAL A 140 -8.99 -7.12 18.37
N GLY A 141 -9.89 -7.54 19.26
CA GLY A 141 -10.96 -8.49 18.93
C GLY A 141 -12.07 -7.84 18.10
N SER A 142 -12.94 -8.67 17.52
CA SER A 142 -14.10 -8.19 16.74
C SER A 142 -15.17 -7.49 17.59
N ASP A 143 -15.10 -7.63 18.91
CA ASP A 143 -15.96 -7.03 19.93
C ASP A 143 -15.43 -5.68 20.47
N ALA A 144 -14.26 -5.22 20.01
CA ALA A 144 -13.70 -3.96 20.46
C ALA A 144 -14.63 -2.78 20.19
N THR A 145 -14.82 -1.97 21.23
CA THR A 145 -15.72 -0.83 21.30
C THR A 145 -15.14 0.39 20.61
N ALA A 146 -15.98 1.32 20.18
CA ALA A 146 -15.51 2.58 19.58
C ALA A 146 -14.59 3.39 20.51
N ALA A 147 -14.80 3.33 21.83
CA ALA A 147 -13.95 4.00 22.81
C ALA A 147 -12.53 3.39 22.84
N GLU A 148 -12.43 2.05 22.80
CA GLU A 148 -11.12 1.38 22.71
C GLU A 148 -10.39 1.73 21.42
N ILE A 149 -11.11 1.83 20.29
CA ILE A 149 -10.52 2.25 19.01
C ILE A 149 -10.04 3.72 19.07
N ASP A 150 -10.79 4.61 19.72
CA ASP A 150 -10.38 5.99 19.97
C ASP A 150 -9.09 6.05 20.79
N ASP A 151 -9.01 5.27 21.87
CA ASP A 151 -7.82 5.19 22.72
C ASP A 151 -6.59 4.72 21.95
N ILE A 152 -6.76 3.76 21.03
CA ILE A 152 -5.69 3.27 20.15
C ILE A 152 -5.26 4.35 19.17
N ALA A 153 -6.20 5.07 18.54
CA ALA A 153 -5.85 6.19 17.67
C ALA A 153 -5.06 7.28 18.42
N MET A 154 -5.46 7.59 19.66
CA MET A 154 -4.74 8.55 20.51
C MET A 154 -3.38 8.03 20.96
N LEU A 155 -3.24 6.72 21.18
CA LEU A 155 -1.93 6.10 21.44
C LEU A 155 -0.97 6.35 20.29
N VAL A 156 -1.41 6.15 19.04
CA VAL A 156 -0.59 6.41 17.86
C VAL A 156 -0.23 7.90 17.75
N ARG A 157 -1.20 8.81 17.94
CA ARG A 157 -0.93 10.26 17.94
C ARG A 157 0.09 10.68 18.99
N ARG A 158 0.05 10.10 20.19
CA ARG A 158 1.02 10.37 21.26
C ARG A 158 2.40 9.80 20.93
N ALA A 159 2.46 8.57 20.42
CA ALA A 159 3.71 7.95 19.98
C ALA A 159 4.40 8.80 18.90
N TRP A 160 3.62 9.34 17.96
CA TRP A 160 4.10 10.14 16.84
C TRP A 160 4.16 11.66 17.15
N ASN A 161 3.93 12.06 18.40
CA ASN A 161 3.95 13.46 18.86
C ASN A 161 3.11 14.44 17.99
N LEU A 162 1.91 14.01 17.57
CA LEU A 162 1.03 14.78 16.69
C LEU A 162 0.16 15.82 17.43
N GLY A 163 0.14 15.80 18.77
CA GLY A 163 -0.73 16.62 19.60
C GLY A 163 -2.22 16.36 19.32
N ASP A 164 -3.07 17.36 19.56
CA ASP A 164 -4.53 17.26 19.34
C ASP A 164 -5.02 17.98 18.07
N GLY A 165 -4.17 18.75 17.39
CA GLY A 165 -4.55 19.52 16.20
C GLY A 165 -4.60 18.71 14.90
N PRO A 166 -4.94 19.36 13.77
CA PRO A 166 -4.94 18.71 12.45
C PRO A 166 -3.57 18.16 12.07
N ILE A 167 -3.56 16.99 11.42
CA ILE A 167 -2.32 16.42 10.85
C ILE A 167 -2.00 17.17 9.55
N GLY A 168 -0.85 17.84 9.48
CA GLY A 168 -0.47 18.62 8.31
C GLY A 168 -0.41 17.81 7.01
N HIS A 169 0.22 16.62 7.06
CA HIS A 169 0.35 15.74 5.89
C HIS A 169 0.42 14.27 6.33
N VAL A 170 -0.71 13.55 6.22
CA VAL A 170 -0.87 12.17 6.70
C VAL A 170 0.11 11.20 6.03
N VAL A 171 0.23 11.24 4.70
CA VAL A 171 1.12 10.32 3.97
C VAL A 171 2.58 10.49 4.41
N ARG A 172 3.02 11.73 4.63
CA ARG A 172 4.37 12.01 5.11
C ARG A 172 4.60 11.56 6.55
N GLU A 173 3.58 11.64 7.40
CA GLU A 173 3.68 11.11 8.76
C GLU A 173 3.78 9.58 8.76
N LEU A 174 3.06 8.88 7.89
CA LEU A 174 3.26 7.43 7.70
C LEU A 174 4.71 7.12 7.27
N GLU A 175 5.23 7.84 6.28
CA GLU A 175 6.60 7.63 5.77
C GLU A 175 7.69 7.94 6.80
N ARG A 176 7.49 8.96 7.65
CA ARG A 176 8.40 9.30 8.75
C ARG A 176 8.54 8.19 9.78
N HIS A 177 7.51 7.36 9.94
CA HIS A 177 7.49 6.23 10.86
C HIS A 177 7.76 4.90 10.13
N GLY A 178 8.45 4.97 8.99
CA GLY A 178 9.00 3.82 8.28
C GLY A 178 8.01 3.07 7.40
N ILE A 179 6.76 3.52 7.25
CA ILE A 179 5.79 2.92 6.33
C ILE A 179 6.10 3.38 4.91
N ALA A 180 6.37 2.46 3.99
CA ALA A 180 6.51 2.84 2.58
C ALA A 180 5.13 2.99 1.93
N VAL A 181 4.86 4.19 1.43
CA VAL A 181 3.59 4.52 0.77
C VAL A 181 3.82 4.62 -0.73
N ALA A 182 2.93 4.03 -1.53
CA ALA A 182 2.93 4.26 -2.98
C ALA A 182 1.51 4.44 -3.51
N ARG A 183 1.39 5.14 -4.63
CA ARG A 183 0.14 5.28 -5.38
C ARG A 183 0.18 4.33 -6.57
N LEU A 184 -0.84 3.50 -6.72
CA LEU A 184 -0.96 2.56 -7.83
C LEU A 184 -2.06 2.98 -8.79
N THR A 185 -1.72 2.99 -10.07
CA THR A 185 -2.69 3.10 -11.17
C THR A 185 -3.08 1.70 -11.61
N LEU A 186 -4.13 1.15 -11.01
CA LEU A 186 -4.59 -0.23 -11.27
C LEU A 186 -5.50 -0.31 -12.50
N GLY A 187 -5.01 0.19 -13.64
CA GLY A 187 -5.72 0.15 -14.92
C GLY A 187 -7.14 0.75 -14.85
N THR A 188 -8.12 0.07 -15.45
CA THR A 188 -9.54 0.52 -15.50
C THR A 188 -10.35 0.18 -14.25
N VAL A 189 -9.77 -0.45 -13.23
CA VAL A 189 -10.50 -1.00 -12.09
C VAL A 189 -10.10 -0.33 -10.79
N LYS A 190 -11.12 0.18 -10.11
CA LYS A 190 -11.05 0.79 -8.78
C LYS A 190 -10.70 -0.28 -7.76
N VAL A 191 -9.43 -0.36 -7.40
CA VAL A 191 -8.98 -1.05 -6.20
C VAL A 191 -8.91 0.01 -5.11
N ASP A 192 -9.84 0.02 -4.17
CA ASP A 192 -9.71 0.91 -3.01
C ASP A 192 -8.43 0.55 -2.23
N ALA A 193 -7.78 1.54 -1.61
CA ALA A 193 -6.47 1.42 -0.97
C ALA A 193 -6.32 0.16 -0.08
N PHE A 194 -5.08 -0.30 0.11
CA PHE A 194 -4.80 -1.43 0.98
C PHE A 194 -3.41 -1.34 1.64
N SER A 195 -3.25 -2.06 2.74
CA SER A 195 -2.01 -2.19 3.48
C SER A 195 -1.55 -3.64 3.55
N THR A 196 -0.24 -3.82 3.64
CA THR A 196 0.36 -5.13 3.82
C THR A 196 1.69 -5.03 4.55
N ARG A 197 2.06 -6.09 5.27
CA ARG A 197 3.40 -6.30 5.78
C ARG A 197 4.11 -7.27 4.84
N THR A 198 5.00 -6.75 4.00
CA THR A 198 5.81 -7.54 3.06
C THR A 198 7.28 -7.15 3.21
N GLY A 199 8.16 -8.14 3.29
CA GLY A 199 9.59 -7.86 3.50
C GLY A 199 9.87 -7.25 4.87
N VAL A 200 10.70 -6.21 4.90
CA VAL A 200 11.22 -5.63 6.14
C VAL A 200 10.37 -4.50 6.73
N ARG A 201 9.41 -3.94 5.97
CA ARG A 201 8.59 -2.81 6.42
C ARG A 201 7.13 -2.88 5.95
N PRO A 202 6.19 -2.27 6.69
CA PRO A 202 4.81 -2.14 6.23
C PRO A 202 4.71 -1.26 4.98
N LEU A 203 3.79 -1.64 4.09
CA LEU A 203 3.42 -0.91 2.89
C LEU A 203 1.98 -0.42 2.98
N VAL A 204 1.74 0.79 2.48
CA VAL A 204 0.40 1.31 2.21
C VAL A 204 0.31 1.68 0.73
N LEU A 205 -0.65 1.10 0.05
CA LEU A 205 -0.89 1.31 -1.37
C LEU A 205 -2.21 2.06 -1.54
N LEU A 206 -2.09 3.30 -2.00
CA LEU A 206 -3.21 4.20 -2.27
C LEU A 206 -3.54 4.17 -3.77
N THR A 207 -4.76 4.53 -4.14
CA THR A 207 -5.11 4.68 -5.56
C THR A 207 -4.82 6.07 -6.11
N ASP A 208 -4.50 6.11 -7.40
CA ASP A 208 -4.29 7.34 -8.19
C ASP A 208 -5.54 7.78 -8.99
N ASP A 209 -6.75 7.45 -8.53
CA ASP A 209 -7.98 7.76 -9.29
C ASP A 209 -8.13 9.30 -9.46
N LYS A 210 -7.90 9.77 -10.70
CA LYS A 210 -7.64 11.18 -11.10
C LYS A 210 -8.82 12.16 -11.01
N SER A 211 -9.66 12.13 -9.99
CA SER A 211 -10.55 13.28 -9.73
C SER A 211 -10.98 13.40 -8.26
N ASP A 212 -10.68 14.57 -7.68
CA ASP A 212 -11.28 15.15 -6.46
C ASP A 212 -11.28 14.28 -5.20
N ASN A 213 -10.11 14.06 -4.58
CA ASN A 213 -10.09 13.14 -3.44
C ASN A 213 -9.05 13.39 -2.33
N TYR A 214 -8.55 14.63 -2.14
CA TYR A 214 -7.60 14.95 -1.06
C TYR A 214 -8.04 14.38 0.31
N VAL A 215 -9.28 14.69 0.74
CA VAL A 215 -9.80 14.26 2.05
C VAL A 215 -9.99 12.75 2.17
N ARG A 216 -10.42 12.09 1.10
CA ARG A 216 -10.59 10.63 1.10
C ARG A 216 -9.24 9.95 1.05
N SER A 217 -8.27 10.46 0.31
CA SER A 217 -6.94 9.86 0.29
C SER A 217 -6.27 9.92 1.67
N ARG A 218 -6.47 10.99 2.43
CA ARG A 218 -6.03 11.08 3.83
C ARG A 218 -6.76 10.10 4.72
N PHE A 219 -8.08 9.99 4.54
CA PHE A 219 -8.89 9.01 5.25
C PHE A 219 -8.46 7.58 4.93
N ASP A 220 -8.17 7.28 3.67
CA ASP A 220 -7.73 5.97 3.18
C ASP A 220 -6.36 5.62 3.76
N ALA A 221 -5.39 6.53 3.73
CA ALA A 221 -4.10 6.32 4.40
C ALA A 221 -4.25 6.07 5.91
N SER A 222 -5.14 6.82 6.58
CA SER A 222 -5.39 6.66 8.02
C SER A 222 -6.13 5.35 8.35
N HIS A 223 -7.02 4.92 7.46
CA HIS A 223 -7.74 3.64 7.56
C HIS A 223 -6.76 2.47 7.41
N GLU A 224 -5.87 2.54 6.43
CA GLU A 224 -4.81 1.56 6.24
C GLU A 224 -3.82 1.51 7.42
N LEU A 225 -3.47 2.66 7.99
CA LEU A 225 -2.73 2.71 9.24
C LEU A 225 -3.48 1.99 10.37
N GLY A 226 -4.80 2.18 10.46
CA GLY A 226 -5.64 1.47 11.44
C GLY A 226 -5.56 -0.04 11.30
N HIS A 227 -5.51 -0.58 10.07
CA HIS A 227 -5.28 -2.00 9.85
C HIS A 227 -3.89 -2.46 10.31
N LEU A 228 -2.84 -1.70 9.98
CA LEU A 228 -1.47 -2.02 10.40
C LEU A 228 -1.30 -2.05 11.93
N VAL A 229 -2.00 -1.16 12.64
CA VAL A 229 -1.95 -1.01 14.10
C VAL A 229 -2.78 -2.08 14.80
N MET A 230 -4.00 -2.33 14.34
CA MET A 230 -5.01 -3.06 15.11
C MET A 230 -5.26 -4.48 14.64
N HIS A 231 -4.97 -4.79 13.38
CA HIS A 231 -5.57 -5.95 12.76
C HIS A 231 -4.60 -7.07 12.44
N GLU A 232 -3.27 -6.93 12.49
CA GLU A 232 -2.28 -7.91 12.00
C GLU A 232 -2.68 -9.41 11.90
N ALA A 233 -3.34 -10.02 12.90
CA ALA A 233 -3.78 -11.43 12.89
C ALA A 233 -5.30 -11.69 12.63
N ALA A 234 -6.08 -10.66 12.31
CA ALA A 234 -7.53 -10.74 12.12
C ALA A 234 -7.90 -11.23 10.71
N GLU A 235 -9.03 -11.94 10.59
CA GLU A 235 -9.58 -12.30 9.27
C GLU A 235 -9.93 -11.02 8.49
N PRO A 236 -9.27 -10.76 7.33
CA PRO A 236 -9.49 -9.53 6.58
C PRO A 236 -10.91 -9.42 6.05
N GLY A 237 -11.44 -8.19 6.04
CA GLY A 237 -12.67 -7.87 5.34
C GLY A 237 -13.95 -8.36 6.00
N THR A 238 -14.00 -8.53 7.33
CA THR A 238 -15.27 -8.59 8.07
C THR A 238 -15.86 -7.18 8.22
N LYS A 239 -17.19 -7.05 8.35
CA LYS A 239 -17.81 -5.71 8.53
C LYS A 239 -17.32 -5.02 9.81
N GLN A 240 -17.00 -5.79 10.84
CA GLN A 240 -16.52 -5.32 12.12
C GLN A 240 -15.11 -4.74 12.00
N VAL A 241 -14.17 -5.49 11.39
CA VAL A 241 -12.79 -5.04 11.13
C VAL A 241 -12.78 -3.74 10.31
N GLU A 242 -13.59 -3.65 9.26
CA GLU A 242 -13.70 -2.42 8.47
C GLU A 242 -14.30 -1.25 9.26
N SER A 243 -15.27 -1.52 10.14
CA SER A 243 -15.83 -0.48 11.01
C SER A 243 -14.82 0.00 12.05
N GLN A 244 -13.97 -0.90 12.56
CA GLN A 244 -12.89 -0.55 13.49
C GLN A 244 -11.85 0.33 12.80
N ALA A 245 -11.40 -0.03 11.60
CA ALA A 245 -10.47 0.79 10.83
C ALA A 245 -11.06 2.17 10.44
N GLN A 246 -12.35 2.24 10.10
CA GLN A 246 -13.04 3.52 9.86
C GLN A 246 -13.10 4.39 11.12
N ASN A 247 -13.41 3.80 12.28
CA ASN A 247 -13.39 4.51 13.56
C ASN A 247 -11.99 5.03 13.86
N PHE A 248 -10.97 4.18 13.72
CA PHE A 248 -9.57 4.57 13.90
C PHE A 248 -9.20 5.76 13.01
N ALA A 249 -9.51 5.70 11.71
CA ALA A 249 -9.19 6.78 10.78
C ALA A 249 -9.86 8.11 11.18
N ALA A 250 -11.14 8.06 11.55
CA ALA A 250 -11.88 9.24 11.98
C ALA A 250 -11.30 9.86 13.26
N SER A 251 -10.93 9.02 14.23
CA SER A 251 -10.38 9.45 15.52
C SER A 251 -8.93 9.89 15.43
N PHE A 252 -8.13 9.22 14.60
CA PHE A 252 -6.76 9.60 14.31
C PHE A 252 -6.69 10.96 13.63
N LEU A 253 -7.60 11.25 12.69
CA LEU A 253 -7.65 12.53 12.00
C LEU A 253 -8.28 13.64 12.84
N LEU A 254 -9.33 13.33 13.62
CA LEU A 254 -10.03 14.28 14.48
C LEU A 254 -10.20 13.69 15.90
N PRO A 255 -9.26 14.01 16.83
CA PRO A 255 -9.30 13.58 18.22
C PRO A 255 -10.61 13.94 18.92
N GLU A 256 -11.05 13.11 19.86
CA GLU A 256 -12.31 13.33 20.59
C GLU A 256 -12.38 14.73 21.24
N ALA A 257 -11.32 15.17 21.91
CA ALA A 257 -11.29 16.46 22.60
C ALA A 257 -11.61 17.63 21.64
N SER A 258 -10.91 17.69 20.50
CA SER A 258 -11.14 18.71 19.47
C SER A 258 -12.49 18.54 18.77
N ALA A 259 -12.94 17.30 18.57
CA ALA A 259 -14.23 17.01 17.97
C ALA A 259 -15.38 17.56 18.82
N LEU A 260 -15.34 17.33 20.15
CA LEU A 260 -16.38 17.79 21.09
C LEU A 260 -16.43 19.31 21.21
N GLU A 261 -15.29 19.99 21.04
CA GLU A 261 -15.23 21.46 21.05
C GLU A 261 -15.76 22.07 19.74
N GLU A 262 -15.41 21.47 18.60
CA GLU A 262 -15.60 22.12 17.30
C GLU A 262 -16.83 21.67 16.51
N LEU A 263 -17.32 20.45 16.72
CA LEU A 263 -18.43 19.89 15.96
C LEU A 263 -19.75 20.57 16.31
N PRO A 264 -20.56 20.96 15.32
CA PRO A 264 -21.84 21.59 15.58
C PRO A 264 -22.87 20.58 16.12
N SER A 265 -23.52 20.93 17.22
CA SER A 265 -24.62 20.14 17.82
C SER A 265 -25.96 20.32 17.08
N ARG A 266 -26.04 21.25 16.13
CA ARG A 266 -27.22 21.55 15.29
C ARG A 266 -26.80 21.79 13.85
N LEU A 267 -27.60 21.31 12.89
CA LEU A 267 -27.32 21.41 11.45
C LEU A 267 -28.28 22.35 10.72
N ASP A 268 -28.33 23.60 11.19
CA ASP A 268 -28.85 24.75 10.47
C ASP A 268 -27.75 25.36 9.57
N ALA A 269 -27.99 26.55 8.99
CA ALA A 269 -27.06 27.17 8.06
C ALA A 269 -25.65 27.41 8.67
N THR A 270 -25.57 27.74 9.95
CA THR A 270 -24.29 27.94 10.64
C THR A 270 -23.60 26.60 10.90
N GLY A 271 -24.35 25.56 11.30
CA GLY A 271 -23.81 24.20 11.45
C GLY A 271 -23.19 23.65 10.16
N TRP A 272 -23.87 23.79 9.01
CA TRP A 272 -23.32 23.37 7.72
C TRP A 272 -22.08 24.17 7.31
N SER A 273 -22.07 25.49 7.60
CA SER A 273 -20.91 26.34 7.34
C SER A 273 -19.71 25.92 8.20
N ARG A 274 -19.94 25.57 9.46
CA ARG A 274 -18.91 25.06 10.38
C ARG A 274 -18.33 23.73 9.89
N LEU A 275 -19.16 22.79 9.42
CA LEU A 275 -18.66 21.53 8.84
C LEU A 275 -17.79 21.77 7.60
N ALA A 276 -18.14 22.74 6.74
CA ALA A 276 -17.34 23.08 5.57
C ALA A 276 -16.00 23.75 5.95
N GLU A 277 -15.96 24.51 7.04
CA GLU A 277 -14.71 25.03 7.61
C GLU A 277 -13.84 23.90 8.17
N MET A 278 -14.41 23.04 9.02
CA MET A 278 -13.72 21.90 9.60
C MET A 278 -13.17 20.94 8.54
N LYS A 279 -13.90 20.72 7.43
CA LYS A 279 -13.40 19.95 6.28
C LYS A 279 -12.05 20.47 5.78
N ARG A 280 -11.92 21.79 5.64
CA ARG A 280 -10.68 22.43 5.16
C ARG A 280 -9.56 22.34 6.17
N VAL A 281 -9.87 22.56 7.45
CA VAL A 281 -8.87 22.56 8.54
C VAL A 281 -8.36 21.15 8.85
N TRP A 282 -9.27 20.18 8.97
CA TRP A 282 -8.95 18.81 9.38
C TRP A 282 -8.61 17.88 8.21
N GLY A 283 -8.97 18.26 6.99
CA GLY A 283 -8.80 17.43 5.81
C GLY A 283 -9.70 16.19 5.82
N LEU A 284 -10.93 16.33 6.35
CA LEU A 284 -11.95 15.29 6.44
C LEU A 284 -13.16 15.63 5.58
N SER A 285 -13.84 14.63 5.02
CA SER A 285 -15.13 14.86 4.37
C SER A 285 -16.20 15.29 5.39
N MET A 286 -17.18 16.08 4.96
CA MET A 286 -18.36 16.40 5.78
C MET A 286 -19.08 15.13 6.21
N SER A 287 -19.12 14.12 5.33
CA SER A 287 -19.66 12.80 5.66
C SER A 287 -18.92 12.14 6.84
N ALA A 288 -17.58 12.20 6.86
CA ALA A 288 -16.77 11.67 7.96
C ALA A 288 -16.94 12.50 9.26
N LEU A 289 -17.03 13.83 9.16
CA LEU A 289 -17.32 14.71 10.29
C LEU A 289 -18.69 14.42 10.92
N LEU A 290 -19.72 14.22 10.10
CA LEU A 290 -21.05 13.84 10.57
C LEU A 290 -21.05 12.46 11.22
N TYR A 291 -20.29 11.51 10.67
CA TYR A 291 -20.11 10.19 11.27
C TYR A 291 -19.44 10.30 12.64
N ARG A 292 -18.33 11.05 12.77
CA ARG A 292 -17.64 11.32 14.03
C ARG A 292 -18.57 11.98 15.06
N ALA A 293 -19.36 12.97 14.64
CA ALA A 293 -20.35 13.65 15.49
C ALA A 293 -21.42 12.69 16.03
N ARG A 294 -21.85 11.70 15.22
CA ARG A 294 -22.76 10.65 15.67
C ARG A 294 -22.08 9.68 16.65
N THR A 295 -20.86 9.24 16.34
CA THR A 295 -20.11 8.29 17.18
C THR A 295 -19.86 8.86 18.58
N LEU A 296 -19.52 10.16 18.66
CA LEU A 296 -19.33 10.90 19.91
C LEU A 296 -20.63 11.43 20.53
N ARG A 297 -21.80 11.10 19.96
CA ARG A 297 -23.13 11.51 20.43
C ARG A 297 -23.35 13.03 20.48
N VAL A 298 -22.55 13.82 19.77
CA VAL A 298 -22.80 15.25 19.51
C VAL A 298 -24.08 15.42 18.69
N LEU A 299 -24.32 14.50 17.75
CA LEU A 299 -25.58 14.39 17.01
C LEU A 299 -26.32 13.12 17.42
N SER A 300 -27.65 13.24 17.58
CA SER A 300 -28.50 12.07 17.73
C SER A 300 -28.52 11.23 16.44
N PRO A 301 -28.86 9.92 16.51
CA PRO A 301 -29.03 9.10 15.32
C PRO A 301 -30.01 9.71 14.30
N GLU A 302 -31.10 10.32 14.77
CA GLU A 302 -32.11 10.96 13.93
C GLU A 302 -31.56 12.21 13.22
N ALA A 303 -30.81 13.05 13.95
CA ALA A 303 -30.16 14.22 13.40
C ALA A 303 -29.13 13.84 12.33
N TYR A 304 -28.29 12.82 12.60
CA TYR A 304 -27.36 12.27 11.62
C TYR A 304 -28.09 11.77 10.36
N GLN A 305 -29.16 10.98 10.52
CA GLN A 305 -29.93 10.47 9.38
C GLN A 305 -30.56 11.61 8.56
N ALA A 306 -31.06 12.66 9.22
CA ALA A 306 -31.54 13.86 8.54
C ALA A 306 -30.43 14.58 7.77
N ALA A 307 -29.24 14.70 8.36
CA ALA A 307 -28.04 15.27 7.72
C ALA A 307 -27.64 14.50 6.45
N MET A 308 -27.59 13.18 6.53
CA MET A 308 -27.23 12.33 5.39
C MET A 308 -28.25 12.43 4.25
N ARG A 309 -29.55 12.54 4.56
CA ARG A 309 -30.59 12.83 3.56
C ARG A 309 -30.42 14.21 2.94
N TYR A 310 -30.11 15.23 3.75
CA TYR A 310 -29.84 16.59 3.28
C TYR A 310 -28.67 16.63 2.29
N MET A 311 -27.56 15.95 2.61
CA MET A 311 -26.41 15.82 1.71
C MET A 311 -26.78 15.13 0.40
N SER A 312 -27.55 14.03 0.48
CA SER A 312 -27.97 13.26 -0.69
C SER A 312 -28.85 14.08 -1.63
N ALA A 313 -29.81 14.82 -1.09
CA ALA A 313 -30.72 15.68 -1.87
C ALA A 313 -29.99 16.79 -2.63
N ARG A 314 -28.81 17.20 -2.17
CA ARG A 314 -27.96 18.23 -2.80
C ARG A 314 -26.86 17.66 -3.68
N GLY A 315 -26.77 16.34 -3.83
CA GLY A 315 -25.68 15.68 -4.55
C GLY A 315 -24.34 15.70 -3.81
N TRP A 316 -24.30 16.15 -2.56
CA TRP A 316 -23.07 16.27 -1.76
C TRP A 316 -22.47 14.92 -1.34
N ARG A 317 -23.18 13.82 -1.59
CA ARG A 317 -22.61 12.47 -1.48
C ARG A 317 -21.59 12.16 -2.59
N LYS A 318 -21.62 12.92 -3.70
CA LYS A 318 -20.70 12.77 -4.84
C LYS A 318 -19.65 13.88 -4.88
N GLN A 319 -20.05 15.11 -4.59
CA GLN A 319 -19.15 16.26 -4.56
C GLN A 319 -19.62 17.21 -3.44
N GLU A 320 -18.88 17.22 -2.33
CA GLU A 320 -19.14 18.08 -1.18
C GLU A 320 -18.72 19.52 -1.49
N PRO A 321 -19.35 20.51 -0.82
CA PRO A 321 -18.86 21.88 -0.82
C PRO A 321 -17.39 21.95 -0.42
N GLY A 322 -16.59 22.66 -1.23
CA GLY A 322 -15.16 22.84 -1.00
C GLY A 322 -14.26 21.73 -1.53
N ASP A 323 -14.77 20.62 -2.10
CA ASP A 323 -13.92 19.53 -2.62
C ASP A 323 -12.88 20.02 -3.64
N ARG A 324 -13.31 20.88 -4.57
CA ARG A 324 -12.43 21.44 -5.63
C ARG A 324 -11.35 22.38 -5.10
N GLU A 325 -11.53 22.90 -3.88
CA GLU A 325 -10.58 23.81 -3.23
C GLU A 325 -9.49 23.04 -2.48
N MET A 326 -9.70 21.75 -2.19
CA MET A 326 -8.75 20.93 -1.39
C MET A 326 -7.50 20.51 -2.17
N GLY A 327 -7.50 20.65 -3.50
CA GLY A 327 -6.36 20.31 -4.34
C GLY A 327 -6.14 18.81 -4.54
N ALA A 328 -4.94 18.46 -5.01
CA ALA A 328 -4.54 17.09 -5.30
C ALA A 328 -4.27 16.29 -4.00
N PRO A 329 -4.45 14.96 -4.02
CA PRO A 329 -4.04 14.10 -2.92
C PRO A 329 -2.56 14.27 -2.53
N GLU A 330 -2.26 14.00 -1.27
CA GLU A 330 -0.91 14.00 -0.72
C GLU A 330 0.02 12.98 -1.43
N ALA A 331 1.14 13.43 -1.99
CA ALA A 331 2.07 12.56 -2.70
C ALA A 331 3.03 11.85 -1.72
N PRO A 332 3.29 10.53 -1.90
CA PRO A 332 4.40 9.86 -1.22
C PRO A 332 5.74 10.37 -1.73
N MET A 333 6.78 10.37 -0.89
CA MET A 333 8.12 10.86 -1.25
C MET A 333 9.23 9.91 -0.83
N LEU A 334 8.95 8.90 0.01
CA LEU A 334 9.98 8.08 0.63
C LEU A 334 10.78 7.30 -0.39
N VAL A 335 10.09 6.58 -1.26
CA VAL A 335 10.70 5.73 -2.30
C VAL A 335 11.45 6.61 -3.30
N GLU A 336 10.82 7.67 -3.81
CA GLU A 336 11.45 8.60 -4.76
C GLU A 336 12.74 9.22 -4.21
N ARG A 337 12.68 9.78 -3.00
CA ARG A 337 13.86 10.39 -2.37
C ARG A 337 14.94 9.36 -2.05
N SER A 338 14.56 8.14 -1.70
CA SER A 338 15.49 7.04 -1.46
C SER A 338 16.22 6.65 -2.74
N MET A 339 15.51 6.54 -3.87
CA MET A 339 16.11 6.28 -5.19
C MET A 339 17.09 7.38 -5.58
N ARG A 340 16.66 8.65 -5.54
CA ARG A 340 17.53 9.80 -5.86
C ARG A 340 18.79 9.82 -4.99
N ARG A 341 18.65 9.48 -3.71
CA ARG A 341 19.78 9.45 -2.78
C ARG A 341 20.72 8.28 -3.04
N ALA A 342 20.19 7.10 -3.40
CA ALA A 342 21.00 5.95 -3.79
C ALA A 342 21.82 6.27 -5.06
N GLU A 343 21.21 6.93 -6.03
CA GLU A 343 21.89 7.35 -7.26
C GLU A 343 23.03 8.35 -6.97
N ILE A 344 22.76 9.40 -6.19
CA ILE A 344 23.73 10.46 -5.93
C ILE A 344 24.86 10.01 -4.99
N GLU A 345 24.54 9.29 -3.91
CA GLU A 345 25.49 9.02 -2.82
C GLU A 345 26.13 7.63 -2.91
N ALA A 346 25.48 6.68 -3.57
CA ALA A 346 25.96 5.30 -3.70
C ALA A 346 26.28 4.89 -5.15
N ASP A 347 26.02 5.75 -6.14
CA ASP A 347 26.19 5.45 -7.58
C ASP A 347 25.42 4.19 -8.00
N VAL A 348 24.21 4.02 -7.45
CA VAL A 348 23.33 2.88 -7.71
C VAL A 348 22.06 3.37 -8.39
N SER A 349 21.86 2.94 -9.64
CA SER A 349 20.66 3.26 -10.42
C SER A 349 19.45 2.40 -10.02
N VAL A 350 18.25 2.82 -10.44
CA VAL A 350 17.02 2.01 -10.28
C VAL A 350 17.18 0.67 -11.01
N GLU A 351 17.76 0.69 -12.20
CA GLU A 351 18.02 -0.50 -13.01
C GLU A 351 18.97 -1.48 -12.31
N ASP A 352 19.96 -0.99 -11.59
CA ASP A 352 20.88 -1.84 -10.82
C ASP A 352 20.20 -2.48 -9.62
N LEU A 353 19.33 -1.74 -8.92
CA LEU A 353 18.51 -2.28 -7.81
C LEU A 353 17.56 -3.37 -8.29
N VAL A 354 16.81 -3.08 -9.37
CA VAL A 354 15.89 -4.03 -9.99
C VAL A 354 16.62 -5.29 -10.44
N ARG A 355 17.76 -5.14 -11.10
CA ARG A 355 18.56 -6.27 -11.57
C ARG A 355 19.11 -7.10 -10.42
N THR A 356 19.63 -6.46 -9.38
CA THR A 356 20.19 -7.12 -8.19
C THR A 356 19.11 -7.87 -7.40
N ALA A 357 17.91 -7.31 -7.33
CA ALA A 357 16.75 -7.96 -6.72
C ALA A 357 16.07 -9.00 -7.64
N HIS A 358 16.58 -9.18 -8.87
CA HIS A 358 16.01 -10.02 -9.93
C HIS A 358 14.53 -9.70 -10.23
N LEU A 359 14.14 -8.43 -10.10
CA LEU A 359 12.77 -7.98 -10.32
C LEU A 359 12.50 -7.76 -11.83
N PRO A 360 11.25 -7.93 -12.30
CA PRO A 360 10.89 -7.60 -13.68
C PRO A 360 10.99 -6.08 -13.92
N ILE A 361 11.88 -5.68 -14.83
CA ILE A 361 12.23 -4.26 -15.01
C ILE A 361 11.07 -3.41 -15.48
N ASP A 362 10.31 -3.86 -16.48
CA ASP A 362 9.19 -3.11 -17.04
C ASP A 362 8.07 -2.91 -16.00
N ASP A 363 7.76 -3.93 -15.20
CA ASP A 363 6.80 -3.79 -14.09
C ASP A 363 7.26 -2.80 -13.05
N MET A 364 8.56 -2.77 -12.74
CA MET A 364 9.12 -1.85 -11.77
C MET A 364 9.11 -0.41 -12.29
N HIS A 365 9.41 -0.18 -13.57
CA HIS A 365 9.25 1.13 -14.19
C HIS A 365 7.80 1.61 -14.12
N ASP A 366 6.83 0.77 -14.49
CA ASP A 366 5.41 1.11 -14.42
C ASP A 366 4.96 1.44 -12.98
N LEU A 367 5.40 0.62 -12.02
CA LEU A 367 5.08 0.76 -10.60
C LEU A 367 5.65 2.06 -10.02
N LEU A 368 6.92 2.36 -10.34
CA LEU A 368 7.61 3.55 -9.84
C LEU A 368 7.12 4.81 -10.54
N ALA A 369 6.85 4.76 -11.85
CA ALA A 369 6.26 5.88 -12.58
C ALA A 369 4.87 6.25 -12.05
N ALA A 370 4.05 5.26 -11.66
CA ALA A 370 2.76 5.51 -11.01
C ALA A 370 2.89 6.08 -9.59
N ALA A 371 4.01 5.81 -8.91
CA ALA A 371 4.27 6.28 -7.55
C ALA A 371 4.89 7.68 -7.50
N VAL A 372 5.39 8.22 -8.61
CA VAL A 372 6.05 9.53 -8.71
C VAL A 372 5.06 10.56 -9.22
N ASP A 373 4.99 11.72 -8.55
CA ASP A 373 4.31 12.90 -9.08
C ASP A 373 5.15 13.45 -10.25
N ASP A 374 4.66 13.32 -11.48
CA ASP A 374 5.35 13.75 -12.70
C ASP A 374 5.42 15.27 -12.86
N ARG A 375 4.77 16.03 -11.97
CA ARG A 375 4.79 17.48 -11.99
C ARG A 375 6.16 18.00 -11.52
N PRO A 376 6.75 18.97 -12.23
CA PRO A 376 8.05 19.51 -11.87
C PRO A 376 8.01 20.15 -10.47
N ILE A 377 8.94 19.74 -9.61
CA ILE A 377 9.14 20.33 -8.28
C ILE A 377 9.72 21.73 -8.48
N VAL A 378 9.03 22.74 -7.95
CA VAL A 378 9.63 24.07 -7.74
C VAL A 378 10.27 24.04 -6.36
N GLU A 379 11.59 24.04 -6.28
CA GLU A 379 12.30 24.32 -5.03
C GLU A 379 12.03 25.79 -4.66
N LEU A 380 11.40 26.03 -3.50
CA LEU A 380 11.16 27.36 -2.94
C LEU A 380 12.10 27.63 -1.78
#